data_AF-A0A3B9KWV1-F1
#
_entry.id   AF-A0A3B9KWV1-F1
#
_cell.length_a   1.000
_cell.length_b   1.000
_cell.length_c   1.000
_cell.angle_alpha   90.00
_cell.angle_beta   90.00
_cell.angle_gamma   90.00
#
_symmetry.space_group_name_H-M   'P 1'
#
loop_
_entity.id
_entity.type
_entity.pdbx_description
1 polymer ?
#
loop_
_entity_poly.entity_id
_entity_poly.type
_entity_poly.pdbx_seq_one_letter_code
_entity_poly.pdbx_strand_id
1 'polypeptide(L)'
;RARRNLGLMMREGLLKENIDGEALLWAHDRMLGRPEQRKILMVISDGAPVDDSTLNVNVGNYLERHLRQVIEEIETKSPVELIAIGIGHDVTRYYKRAVTIVDAEQLGGAMTEQLASLFDENAPEPKAMAIPPLTDRTVRGGGSAVSGAMSGAPSYGKKVDLGRAVKKTSLQEVKGPKK
;
A
#
# COMPACT_ATOMS: atom_id res chain seq x y z
N ARG A 1 14.29 5.06 -17.31
CA ARG A 1 15.73 4.70 -17.21
C ARG A 1 16.15 4.32 -15.77
N ALA A 2 15.30 3.70 -14.95
CA ALA A 2 15.58 3.38 -13.53
C ALA A 2 15.53 1.89 -13.15
N ARG A 3 15.08 1.00 -14.06
CA ARG A 3 14.86 -0.43 -13.76
C ARG A 3 16.11 -1.21 -13.38
N ARG A 4 17.30 -0.79 -13.83
CA ARG A 4 18.56 -1.51 -13.57
C ARG A 4 19.04 -1.40 -12.12
N ASN A 5 18.68 -0.33 -11.41
CA ASN A 5 19.18 -0.09 -10.05
C ASN A 5 18.30 -0.78 -8.99
N LEU A 6 16.98 -0.87 -9.20
CA LEU A 6 16.09 -1.62 -8.31
C LEU A 6 16.42 -3.11 -8.28
N GLY A 7 16.69 -3.72 -9.44
CA GLY A 7 17.04 -5.15 -9.51
C GLY A 7 18.37 -5.50 -8.83
N LEU A 8 19.24 -4.51 -8.58
CA LEU A 8 20.49 -4.69 -7.85
C LEU A 8 20.27 -4.75 -6.33
N MET A 9 19.24 -4.07 -5.83
CA MET A 9 18.82 -4.15 -4.41
C MET A 9 18.22 -5.53 -4.08
N MET A 10 17.61 -6.21 -5.07
CA MET A 10 17.01 -7.54 -4.90
C MET A 10 18.02 -8.71 -4.98
N ARG A 11 19.34 -8.46 -4.90
CA ARG A 11 20.38 -9.50 -5.05
C ARG A 11 20.78 -10.07 -3.69
N GLU A 12 20.74 -11.40 -3.54
CA GLU A 12 20.91 -12.19 -2.27
C GLU A 12 22.21 -12.00 -1.45
N GLY A 13 23.08 -11.05 -1.78
CA GLY A 13 24.31 -10.74 -1.01
C GLY A 13 24.44 -9.29 -0.55
N LEU A 14 23.56 -8.39 -0.99
CA LEU A 14 23.52 -6.99 -0.54
C LEU A 14 22.53 -6.78 0.63
N LEU A 15 21.68 -7.78 0.90
CA LEU A 15 20.50 -7.75 1.79
C LEU A 15 20.83 -7.84 3.29
N LYS A 16 22.05 -7.49 3.70
CA LYS A 16 22.50 -7.56 5.10
C LYS A 16 22.96 -6.21 5.65
N GLU A 17 22.59 -5.11 5.00
CA GLU A 17 22.94 -3.75 5.42
C GLU A 17 21.71 -2.84 5.41
N ASN A 18 20.66 -3.25 6.10
CA ASN A 18 19.40 -2.53 6.26
C ASN A 18 19.45 -1.67 7.52
N ILE A 19 19.89 -0.42 7.34
CA ILE A 19 19.96 0.61 8.39
C ILE A 19 18.74 1.55 8.25
N ASP A 20 17.54 0.95 8.31
CA ASP A 20 16.27 1.59 7.92
C ASP A 20 15.88 2.78 8.81
N GLY A 21 16.21 2.74 10.10
CA GLY A 21 15.90 3.82 11.05
C GLY A 21 16.64 5.12 10.68
N GLU A 22 17.92 5.01 10.33
CA GLU A 22 18.78 6.10 9.94
C GLU A 22 18.38 6.64 8.56
N ALA A 23 17.99 5.75 7.64
CA ALA A 23 17.46 6.15 6.34
C ALA A 23 16.15 6.95 6.49
N LEU A 24 15.27 6.54 7.41
CA LEU A 24 14.05 7.27 7.74
C LEU A 24 14.34 8.65 8.31
N LEU A 25 15.22 8.76 9.30
CA LEU A 25 15.61 10.04 9.89
C LEU A 25 16.18 10.98 8.83
N TRP A 26 17.09 10.48 8.00
CA TRP A 26 17.69 11.27 6.92
C TRP A 26 16.64 11.80 5.93
N ALA A 27 15.69 10.96 5.53
CA ALA A 27 14.63 11.37 4.62
C ALA A 27 13.65 12.36 5.27
N HIS A 28 13.31 12.12 6.55
CA HIS A 28 12.41 12.94 7.35
C HIS A 28 12.97 14.34 7.57
N ASP A 29 14.23 14.49 7.99
CA ASP A 29 14.88 15.78 8.20
C ASP A 29 14.87 16.63 6.92
N ARG A 30 15.17 16.00 5.78
CA ARG A 30 15.11 16.67 4.48
C ARG A 30 13.71 17.10 4.12
N MET A 31 12.71 16.33 4.49
CA MET A 31 11.30 16.62 4.22
C MET A 31 10.81 17.79 5.09
N LEU A 32 11.24 17.88 6.35
CA LEU A 32 10.91 18.99 7.24
C LEU A 32 11.38 20.35 6.70
N GLY A 33 12.53 20.37 6.03
CA GLY A 33 13.06 21.58 5.40
C GLY A 33 12.28 22.08 4.18
N ARG A 34 11.25 21.36 3.72
CA ARG A 34 10.52 21.73 2.51
C ARG A 34 9.23 22.55 2.78
N PRO A 35 8.85 23.48 1.88
CA PRO A 35 7.74 24.40 2.11
C PRO A 35 6.35 23.79 1.88
N GLU A 36 6.23 22.57 1.33
CA GLU A 36 4.94 21.98 1.01
C GLU A 36 4.11 21.73 2.28
N GLN A 37 2.81 22.07 2.22
CA GLN A 37 1.90 21.94 3.36
C GLN A 37 1.68 20.48 3.78
N ARG A 38 1.50 19.59 2.79
CA ARG A 38 1.31 18.16 3.00
C ARG A 38 2.58 17.41 2.61
N LYS A 39 3.11 16.61 3.54
CA LYS A 39 4.38 15.91 3.40
C LYS A 39 4.13 14.43 3.65
N ILE A 40 4.39 13.59 2.65
CA ILE A 40 4.18 12.14 2.72
C ILE A 40 5.53 11.46 2.50
N LEU A 41 5.95 10.64 3.47
CA LEU A 41 7.12 9.80 3.39
C LEU A 41 6.68 8.35 3.16
N MET A 42 6.97 7.82 1.97
CA MET A 42 6.67 6.44 1.60
C MET A 42 7.93 5.59 1.66
N VAL A 43 7.91 4.54 2.49
CA VAL A 43 8.95 3.53 2.59
C VAL A 43 8.62 2.37 1.67
N ILE A 44 9.59 1.91 0.92
CA ILE A 44 9.50 0.64 0.17
C ILE A 44 10.65 -0.22 0.68
N SER A 45 10.34 -1.28 1.42
CA SER A 45 11.33 -2.14 2.07
C SER A 45 11.07 -3.60 1.73
N ASP A 46 12.15 -4.36 1.56
CA ASP A 46 12.16 -5.78 1.26
C ASP A 46 12.58 -6.63 2.47
N GLY A 47 12.55 -6.09 3.70
CA GLY A 47 13.07 -6.82 4.84
C GLY A 47 12.93 -6.16 6.22
N ALA A 48 13.65 -6.74 7.16
CA ALA A 48 13.84 -6.23 8.52
C ALA A 48 15.15 -5.42 8.59
N PRO A 49 15.32 -4.53 9.58
CA PRO A 49 16.59 -3.85 9.75
C PRO A 49 17.66 -4.85 10.25
N VAL A 50 18.73 -5.02 9.49
CA VAL A 50 19.79 -6.02 9.72
C VAL A 50 21.12 -5.44 9.23
N ASP A 51 22.11 -5.38 10.12
CA ASP A 51 23.50 -5.08 9.78
C ASP A 51 24.43 -5.98 10.61
N ASP A 52 25.25 -6.79 9.93
CA ASP A 52 26.11 -7.80 10.58
C ASP A 52 27.11 -7.12 11.54
N SER A 53 27.66 -5.96 11.18
CA SER A 53 28.62 -5.24 12.03
C SER A 53 27.97 -4.72 13.32
N THR A 54 26.79 -4.12 13.20
CA THR A 54 26.01 -3.62 14.34
C THR A 54 25.57 -4.77 15.24
N LEU A 55 25.11 -5.89 14.69
CA LEU A 55 24.65 -7.04 15.47
C LEU A 55 25.78 -7.76 16.23
N ASN A 56 27.00 -7.72 15.71
CA ASN A 56 28.15 -8.37 16.35
C ASN A 56 28.61 -7.69 17.65
N VAL A 57 28.37 -6.39 17.80
CA VAL A 57 28.86 -5.60 18.96
C VAL A 57 27.74 -5.08 19.85
N ASN A 58 26.47 -5.28 19.46
CA ASN A 58 25.30 -4.81 20.20
C ASN A 58 24.35 -5.96 20.55
N VAL A 59 23.32 -5.64 21.34
CA VAL A 59 22.19 -6.54 21.55
C VAL A 59 21.46 -6.81 20.24
N GLY A 60 21.01 -8.05 20.02
CA GLY A 60 20.46 -8.51 18.74
C GLY A 60 19.19 -7.79 18.24
N ASN A 61 18.52 -7.00 19.09
CA ASN A 61 17.36 -6.20 18.72
C ASN A 61 17.64 -4.69 18.63
N TYR A 62 18.93 -4.29 18.59
CA TYR A 62 19.33 -2.88 18.60
C TYR A 62 18.70 -2.08 17.45
N LEU A 63 18.84 -2.58 16.22
CA LEU A 63 18.32 -1.94 15.02
C LEU A 63 16.79 -1.96 14.97
N GLU A 64 16.16 -3.05 15.43
CA GLU A 64 14.70 -3.12 15.51
C GLU A 64 14.15 -2.07 16.48
N ARG A 65 14.77 -1.95 17.67
CA ARG A 65 14.38 -0.95 18.66
C ARG A 65 14.58 0.47 18.11
N HIS A 66 15.69 0.70 17.42
CA HIS A 66 15.96 1.98 16.76
C HIS A 66 14.89 2.32 15.72
N LEU A 67 14.58 1.40 14.81
CA LEU A 67 13.55 1.58 13.80
C LEU A 67 12.18 1.91 14.42
N ARG A 68 11.77 1.17 15.47
CA ARG A 68 10.51 1.42 16.17
C ARG A 68 10.45 2.82 16.79
N GLN A 69 11.54 3.25 17.43
CA GLN A 69 11.64 4.58 18.03
C GLN A 69 11.51 5.68 16.96
N VAL A 70 12.22 5.54 15.84
CA VAL A 70 12.16 6.51 14.73
C VAL A 70 10.76 6.59 14.14
N ILE A 71 10.13 5.43 13.88
CA ILE A 71 8.76 5.39 13.35
C ILE A 71 7.79 6.06 14.32
N GLU A 72 7.85 5.72 15.61
CA GLU A 72 7.00 6.33 16.63
C GLU A 72 7.18 7.84 16.68
N GLU A 73 8.41 8.33 16.63
CA GLU A 73 8.70 9.76 16.61
C GLU A 73 8.10 10.46 15.37
N ILE A 74 8.26 9.88 14.19
CA ILE A 74 7.70 10.44 12.94
C ILE A 74 6.16 10.40 12.99
N GLU A 75 5.56 9.30 13.43
CA GLU A 75 4.10 9.14 13.44
C GLU A 75 3.39 9.97 14.50
N THR A 76 4.04 10.27 15.63
CA THR A 76 3.39 10.94 16.78
C THR A 76 3.81 12.40 16.97
N LYS A 77 5.02 12.79 16.53
CA LYS A 77 5.59 14.12 16.82
C LYS A 77 5.86 14.95 15.56
N SER A 78 5.65 14.42 14.38
CA SER A 78 5.96 15.09 13.12
C SER A 78 4.71 15.31 12.26
N PRO A 79 4.66 16.41 11.48
CA PRO A 79 3.60 16.65 10.50
C PRO A 79 3.72 15.78 9.24
N VAL A 80 4.77 14.96 9.13
CA VAL A 80 5.03 14.09 7.98
C VAL A 80 4.20 12.80 8.10
N GLU A 81 3.40 12.52 7.07
CA GLU A 81 2.63 11.29 6.98
C GLU A 81 3.52 10.13 6.53
N LEU A 82 3.75 9.16 7.41
CA LEU A 82 4.50 7.96 7.10
C LEU A 82 3.60 6.85 6.56
N ILE A 83 4.02 6.20 5.47
CA ILE A 83 3.40 5.00 4.89
C ILE A 83 4.48 4.01 4.43
N ALA A 84 4.18 2.71 4.39
CA ALA A 84 5.14 1.69 3.98
C ALA A 84 4.58 0.63 3.02
N ILE A 85 5.43 0.12 2.14
CA ILE A 85 5.18 -1.03 1.26
C ILE A 85 6.27 -2.07 1.52
N GLY A 86 5.87 -3.23 2.02
CA GLY A 86 6.74 -4.38 2.22
C GLY A 86 6.74 -5.28 0.99
N ILE A 87 7.91 -5.63 0.44
CA ILE A 87 8.03 -6.58 -0.67
C ILE A 87 8.53 -7.92 -0.14
N GLY A 88 7.69 -8.95 -0.20
CA GLY A 88 8.00 -10.28 0.31
C GLY A 88 8.14 -10.37 1.84
N HIS A 89 7.96 -9.26 2.56
CA HIS A 89 8.17 -9.16 4.00
C HIS A 89 7.08 -8.33 4.67
N ASP A 90 6.64 -8.79 5.84
CA ASP A 90 5.63 -8.09 6.62
C ASP A 90 6.22 -6.89 7.38
N VAL A 91 5.93 -5.71 6.87
CA VAL A 91 6.31 -4.42 7.47
C VAL A 91 5.20 -3.82 8.34
N THR A 92 4.01 -4.43 8.37
CA THR A 92 2.86 -3.95 9.18
C THR A 92 3.13 -4.03 10.69
N ARG A 93 4.10 -4.83 11.10
CA ARG A 93 4.61 -4.93 12.48
C ARG A 93 5.33 -3.66 12.97
N TYR A 94 5.69 -2.76 12.06
CA TYR A 94 6.43 -1.53 12.36
C TYR A 94 5.60 -0.29 12.05
N TYR A 95 4.96 -0.24 10.89
CA TYR A 95 4.29 0.97 10.39
C TYR A 95 2.77 0.86 10.54
N LYS A 96 2.13 1.94 11.00
CA LYS A 96 0.67 1.97 11.19
C LYS A 96 -0.10 1.89 9.86
N ARG A 97 0.42 2.52 8.81
CA ARG A 97 -0.12 2.50 7.44
C ARG A 97 0.84 1.75 6.53
N ALA A 98 0.54 0.48 6.29
CA ALA A 98 1.38 -0.36 5.47
C ALA A 98 0.59 -1.38 4.64
N VAL A 99 1.18 -1.77 3.51
CA VAL A 99 0.74 -2.88 2.68
C VAL A 99 1.92 -3.80 2.40
N THR A 100 1.66 -5.10 2.33
CA THR A 100 2.68 -6.10 1.97
C THR A 100 2.29 -6.71 0.64
N ILE A 101 3.20 -6.64 -0.34
CA ILE A 101 3.08 -7.28 -1.65
C ILE A 101 4.01 -8.48 -1.72
N VAL A 102 3.67 -9.45 -2.58
CA VAL A 102 4.47 -10.67 -2.72
C VAL A 102 5.71 -10.42 -3.59
N ASP A 103 5.56 -9.65 -4.66
CA ASP A 103 6.59 -9.40 -5.66
C ASP A 103 6.67 -7.92 -6.05
N ALA A 104 7.76 -7.52 -6.69
CA ALA A 104 7.96 -6.14 -7.13
C ALA A 104 7.09 -5.74 -8.35
N GLU A 105 6.47 -6.70 -9.04
CA GLU A 105 5.60 -6.41 -10.19
C GLU A 105 4.30 -5.75 -9.72
N GLN A 106 3.83 -6.10 -8.53
CA GLN A 106 2.66 -5.54 -7.86
C GLN A 106 2.90 -4.12 -7.29
N LEU A 107 4.15 -3.66 -7.23
CA LEU A 107 4.52 -2.39 -6.58
C LEU A 107 3.77 -1.19 -7.18
N GLY A 108 3.61 -1.13 -8.50
CA GLY A 108 2.91 -0.02 -9.15
C GLY A 108 1.45 0.11 -8.74
N GLY A 109 0.75 -1.02 -8.59
CA GLY A 109 -0.63 -1.06 -8.11
C GLY A 109 -0.71 -0.63 -6.65
N ALA A 110 0.11 -1.24 -5.79
CA ALA A 110 0.15 -0.94 -4.36
C ALA A 110 0.49 0.54 -4.08
N MET A 111 1.43 1.14 -4.81
CA MET A 111 1.75 2.57 -4.67
C MET A 111 0.54 3.45 -5.02
N THR A 112 -0.20 3.12 -6.07
CA THR A 112 -1.37 3.88 -6.51
C THR A 112 -2.49 3.79 -5.48
N GLU A 113 -2.75 2.61 -4.96
CA GLU A 113 -3.76 2.37 -3.92
C GLU A 113 -3.41 3.07 -2.61
N GLN A 114 -2.15 2.99 -2.15
CA GLN A 114 -1.71 3.69 -0.95
C GLN A 114 -1.87 5.20 -1.12
N LEU A 115 -1.45 5.77 -2.24
CA LEU A 115 -1.65 7.19 -2.51
C LEU A 115 -3.12 7.56 -2.59
N ALA A 116 -3.97 6.75 -3.21
CA ALA A 116 -5.42 6.99 -3.24
C ALA A 116 -6.02 7.00 -1.83
N SER A 117 -5.63 6.04 -0.98
CA SER A 117 -6.12 5.94 0.41
C SER A 117 -5.79 7.14 1.28
N LEU A 118 -4.76 7.92 0.91
CA LEU A 118 -4.40 9.17 1.58
C LEU A 118 -5.36 10.32 1.26
N PHE A 119 -6.20 10.21 0.24
CA PHE A 119 -7.20 11.23 -0.12
C PHE A 119 -8.60 10.89 0.36
N ASP A 120 -8.83 9.66 0.82
CA ASP A 120 -10.11 9.25 1.40
C ASP A 120 -10.13 9.67 2.89
N GLU A 121 -10.81 10.77 3.19
CA GLU A 121 -10.84 11.44 4.52
C GLU A 121 -11.48 10.62 5.66
N ASN A 122 -11.74 9.33 5.48
CA ASN A 122 -12.15 8.40 6.54
C ASN A 122 -11.17 7.22 6.57
N ALA A 123 -10.27 7.25 7.56
CA ALA A 123 -9.13 6.34 7.74
C ALA A 123 -9.43 4.88 7.31
N PRO A 124 -8.60 4.23 6.47
CA PRO A 124 -8.84 2.86 6.10
C PRO A 124 -8.61 1.96 7.32
N GLU A 125 -9.67 1.25 7.73
CA GLU A 125 -9.51 0.14 8.66
C GLU A 125 -8.57 -0.90 8.02
N PRO A 126 -7.49 -1.31 8.69
CA PRO A 126 -6.47 -2.22 8.12
C PRO A 126 -7.04 -3.60 7.73
N LYS A 127 -8.23 -3.97 8.21
CA LYS A 127 -8.93 -5.20 7.82
C LYS A 127 -9.57 -5.14 6.43
N ALA A 128 -9.85 -3.93 5.89
CA ALA A 128 -10.40 -3.75 4.55
C ALA A 128 -9.34 -3.79 3.44
N MET A 129 -8.04 -3.70 3.82
CA MET A 129 -6.90 -3.70 2.89
C MET A 129 -6.22 -5.08 2.74
N ALA A 130 -6.71 -6.10 3.43
CA ALA A 130 -6.24 -7.47 3.24
C ALA A 130 -6.77 -7.99 1.89
N ILE A 131 -5.89 -8.19 0.92
CA ILE A 131 -6.22 -8.93 -0.29
C ILE A 131 -6.48 -10.38 0.14
N PRO A 132 -7.72 -10.91 0.03
CA PRO A 132 -7.95 -12.31 0.36
C PRO A 132 -7.13 -13.19 -0.58
N PRO A 133 -6.48 -14.25 -0.09
CA PRO A 133 -5.77 -15.18 -0.96
C PRO A 133 -6.75 -15.72 -2.00
N LEU A 134 -6.32 -15.84 -3.26
CA LEU A 134 -7.08 -16.53 -4.29
C LEU A 134 -7.30 -17.97 -3.84
N THR A 135 -8.45 -18.24 -3.22
CA THR A 135 -8.86 -19.61 -2.94
C THR A 135 -9.22 -20.30 -4.25
N ASP A 136 -8.99 -21.61 -4.31
CA ASP A 136 -9.10 -22.54 -5.44
C ASP A 136 -10.52 -22.68 -6.05
N ARG A 137 -11.42 -21.73 -5.79
CA ARG A 137 -12.83 -21.76 -6.20
C ARG A 137 -13.14 -21.08 -7.54
N THR A 138 -12.16 -20.47 -8.21
CA THR A 138 -12.35 -19.90 -9.55
C THR A 138 -11.84 -20.79 -10.69
N VAL A 139 -11.28 -21.97 -10.40
CA VAL A 139 -10.59 -22.80 -11.41
C VAL A 139 -11.44 -23.94 -12.00
N ARG A 140 -12.64 -24.27 -11.50
CA ARG A 140 -13.39 -25.40 -12.09
C ARG A 140 -14.90 -25.21 -12.18
N GLY A 141 -15.38 -25.02 -13.40
CA GLY A 141 -16.77 -25.28 -13.76
C GLY A 141 -17.07 -26.78 -13.76
N GLY A 142 -18.28 -27.13 -13.32
CA GLY A 142 -18.91 -28.44 -13.57
C GLY A 142 -19.55 -29.08 -12.33
N GLY A 143 -20.89 -29.13 -12.30
CA GLY A 143 -21.63 -30.16 -11.56
C GLY A 143 -22.53 -29.72 -10.40
N SER A 144 -23.82 -29.60 -10.70
CA SER A 144 -25.02 -29.97 -9.93
C SER A 144 -25.01 -30.02 -8.38
N ALA A 145 -25.94 -29.21 -7.82
CA ALA A 145 -26.80 -29.44 -6.65
C ALA A 145 -26.22 -29.84 -5.27
N VAL A 146 -26.54 -29.06 -4.22
CA VAL A 146 -27.57 -29.37 -3.20
C VAL A 146 -27.56 -28.31 -2.07
N SER A 147 -28.79 -28.00 -1.64
CA SER A 147 -29.35 -27.24 -0.50
C SER A 147 -28.51 -26.76 0.70
N GLY A 148 -28.98 -25.65 1.29
CA GLY A 148 -28.75 -25.29 2.70
C GLY A 148 -29.08 -23.83 3.00
N ALA A 149 -30.06 -23.60 3.88
CA ALA A 149 -30.70 -22.30 4.11
C ALA A 149 -30.07 -21.44 5.23
N MET A 150 -30.44 -20.15 5.23
CA MET A 150 -30.47 -19.16 6.33
C MET A 150 -29.13 -18.56 6.82
N SER A 151 -28.92 -17.25 6.63
CA SER A 151 -29.42 -16.16 7.49
C SER A 151 -28.62 -14.85 7.26
N GLY A 152 -29.33 -13.72 7.16
CA GLY A 152 -28.77 -12.38 7.43
C GLY A 152 -28.03 -11.66 6.29
N ALA A 153 -28.73 -11.19 5.26
CA ALA A 153 -28.19 -10.16 4.36
C ALA A 153 -28.29 -8.77 5.03
N PRO A 154 -27.23 -7.95 5.08
CA PRO A 154 -27.35 -6.58 5.56
C PRO A 154 -28.11 -5.73 4.52
N SER A 155 -29.14 -5.03 5.00
CA SER A 155 -29.93 -4.06 4.23
C SER A 155 -29.10 -2.79 4.01
N TYR A 156 -28.79 -2.47 2.75
CA TYR A 156 -28.21 -1.17 2.39
C TYR A 156 -29.34 -0.14 2.25
N GLY A 157 -29.22 0.93 3.03
CA GLY A 157 -30.18 2.01 3.16
C GLY A 157 -30.43 2.83 1.89
N LYS A 158 -31.49 3.64 1.99
CA LYS A 158 -32.19 4.43 0.97
C LYS A 158 -31.31 5.17 -0.05
N LYS A 159 -31.72 5.05 -1.32
CA LYS A 159 -31.26 5.87 -2.46
C LYS A 159 -31.51 7.36 -2.20
N VAL A 160 -30.46 8.15 -2.30
CA VAL A 160 -30.54 9.60 -2.48
C VAL A 160 -30.82 9.91 -3.95
N ASP A 161 -31.76 10.83 -4.17
CA ASP A 161 -32.31 11.22 -5.46
C ASP A 161 -31.30 12.10 -6.22
N LEU A 162 -30.84 11.62 -7.38
CA LEU A 162 -30.01 12.39 -8.32
C LEU A 162 -30.77 12.48 -9.64
N GLY A 163 -31.67 13.46 -9.69
CA GLY A 163 -32.31 13.89 -10.92
C GLY A 163 -31.30 14.50 -11.89
N ARG A 164 -31.07 13.84 -13.03
CA ARG A 164 -31.00 14.46 -14.37
C ARG A 164 -30.99 13.36 -15.44
N ALA A 165 -32.05 13.31 -16.24
CA ALA A 165 -32.16 12.38 -17.36
C ALA A 165 -31.12 12.72 -18.45
N VAL A 166 -30.10 11.86 -18.62
CA VAL A 166 -29.22 11.90 -19.79
C VAL A 166 -29.81 10.95 -20.83
N LYS A 167 -30.46 11.51 -21.86
CA LYS A 167 -30.89 10.76 -23.04
C LYS A 167 -29.65 10.24 -23.77
N LYS A 168 -29.55 8.91 -23.92
CA LYS A 168 -28.55 8.27 -24.78
C LYS A 168 -28.98 8.44 -26.24
N THR A 169 -28.26 9.24 -27.02
CA THR A 169 -28.36 9.24 -28.49
C THR A 169 -27.22 8.37 -29.05
N SER A 170 -27.60 7.37 -29.85
CA SER A 170 -26.68 6.48 -30.57
C SER A 170 -26.08 7.15 -31.80
N LEU A 171 -24.86 6.77 -32.14
CA LEU A 171 -23.93 7.41 -33.07
C LEU A 171 -24.17 7.07 -34.56
N GLN A 172 -25.43 7.06 -35.01
CA GLN A 172 -25.78 6.82 -36.42
C GLN A 172 -26.95 7.71 -36.85
N GLU A 173 -26.70 8.99 -37.10
CA GLU A 173 -27.53 9.84 -37.96
C GLU A 173 -26.84 11.19 -38.20
N VAL A 174 -25.98 11.26 -39.21
CA VAL A 174 -25.61 12.54 -39.85
C VAL A 174 -25.80 12.36 -41.35
N LYS A 175 -27.01 12.62 -41.81
CA LYS A 175 -27.32 12.79 -43.23
C LYS A 175 -26.97 14.23 -43.60
N GLY A 176 -25.90 14.41 -44.37
CA GLY A 176 -25.48 15.74 -44.86
C GLY A 176 -26.55 16.37 -45.78
N PRO A 177 -26.67 17.71 -45.79
CA PRO A 177 -27.66 18.37 -46.64
C PRO A 177 -27.20 18.39 -48.10
N LYS A 178 -28.11 18.01 -49.01
CA LYS A 178 -28.01 18.34 -50.43
C LYS A 178 -28.33 19.82 -50.62
N LYS A 179 -27.41 20.58 -51.21
CA LYS A 179 -27.64 21.59 -52.25
C LYS A 179 -26.31 22.02 -52.82
#